data_AF-A0A1L0EYW6-F1
#
_entry.id   AF-A0A1L0EYW6-F1
#
_cell.length_a   1.000
_cell.length_b   1.000
_cell.length_c   1.000
_cell.angle_alpha   90.00
_cell.angle_beta   90.00
_cell.angle_gamma   90.00
#
_symmetry.space_group_name_H-M   'P 1'
#
loop_
_entity.id
_entity.type
_entity.pdbx_description
1 polymer ?
#
loop_
_entity_poly.entity_id
_entity_poly.type
_entity_poly.pdbx_seq_one_letter_code
_entity_poly.pdbx_strand_id
1 'polypeptide(L)'
;MFSLAHGAGRKWKRGECQGRLSHKYKRNDMIRTALGSHVICGNKTLLYDEAPQAYKDCASIVGDMVDAGLVKIIAKLRPVLTFKTNGDCSS
;
A
#
# COMPACT_ATOMS: atom_id res chain seq x y z
N MET A 1 20.24 9.68 18.31
CA MET A 1 19.09 8.79 18.54
C MET A 1 17.85 9.52 18.03
N PHE A 2 17.47 9.31 16.76
CA PHE A 2 16.28 9.91 16.14
C PHE A 2 15.78 8.98 15.04
N SER A 3 14.92 8.03 15.39
CA SER A 3 14.28 7.10 14.45
C SER A 3 12.76 7.23 14.55
N LEU A 4 12.08 7.03 13.43
CA LEU A 4 10.62 7.14 13.30
C LEU A 4 10.08 5.99 12.45
N ALA A 5 8.76 5.77 12.50
CA ALA A 5 8.11 4.81 11.63
C ALA A 5 8.19 5.26 10.16
N HIS A 6 8.57 4.34 9.26
CA HIS A 6 8.70 4.67 7.84
C HIS A 6 7.37 4.58 7.06
N GLY A 7 6.36 3.89 7.59
CA GLY A 7 5.09 3.71 6.90
C GLY A 7 4.13 2.74 7.58
N ALA A 8 3.07 2.37 6.85
CA ALA A 8 1.92 1.62 7.35
C ALA A 8 2.24 0.23 7.94
N GLY A 9 3.35 -0.38 7.52
CA GLY A 9 3.66 -1.77 7.84
C GLY A 9 2.64 -2.76 7.26
N ARG A 10 3.08 -4.01 7.05
CA ARG A 10 2.20 -5.05 6.52
C ARG A 10 1.30 -5.60 7.62
N LYS A 11 0.02 -5.79 7.30
CA LYS A 11 -0.96 -6.50 8.12
C LYS A 11 -0.90 -8.02 7.85
N TRP A 12 -0.63 -8.40 6.60
CA TRP A 12 -0.56 -9.80 6.18
C TRP A 12 0.78 -10.15 5.52
N LYS A 13 1.16 -11.43 5.61
CA LYS A 13 2.37 -11.94 4.94
C LYS A 13 2.16 -11.98 3.42
N ARG A 14 3.27 -11.83 2.68
CA ARG A 14 3.28 -12.04 1.22
C ARG A 14 2.91 -13.50 0.92
N GLY A 15 2.08 -13.72 -0.09
CA GLY A 15 1.54 -15.04 -0.44
C GLY A 15 0.19 -15.37 0.20
N GLU A 16 -0.12 -14.85 1.40
CA GLU A 16 -1.45 -15.02 2.01
C GLU A 16 -2.48 -14.03 1.47
N CYS A 17 -2.01 -12.91 0.89
CA CYS A 17 -2.88 -11.83 0.43
C CYS A 17 -3.72 -12.27 -0.78
N GLN A 18 -3.13 -13.05 -1.68
CA GLN A 18 -3.83 -13.55 -2.86
C GLN A 18 -5.05 -14.40 -2.48
N GLY A 19 -4.91 -15.41 -1.62
CA GLY A 19 -6.04 -16.28 -1.23
C GLY A 19 -7.17 -15.52 -0.50
N ARG A 20 -6.83 -14.47 0.26
CA ARG A 20 -7.81 -13.66 0.99
C ARG A 20 -8.55 -12.65 0.10
N LEU A 21 -7.87 -12.08 -0.88
CA LEU A 21 -8.39 -10.99 -1.70
C LEU A 21 -8.92 -11.47 -3.07
N SER A 22 -8.44 -12.61 -3.59
CA SER A 22 -8.85 -13.11 -4.90
C SER A 22 -10.33 -13.43 -5.01
N HIS A 23 -10.98 -13.77 -3.90
CA HIS A 23 -12.41 -14.02 -3.86
C HIS A 23 -13.24 -12.73 -3.81
N LYS A 24 -12.68 -11.62 -3.32
CA LYS A 24 -13.40 -10.35 -3.13
C LYS A 24 -13.14 -9.33 -4.23
N TYR A 25 -11.97 -9.35 -4.86
CA TYR A 25 -11.57 -8.33 -5.82
C TYR A 25 -11.08 -8.97 -7.12
N LYS A 26 -11.74 -8.65 -8.23
CA LYS A 26 -11.26 -9.02 -9.56
C LYS A 26 -10.11 -8.10 -9.95
N ARG A 27 -9.28 -8.56 -10.90
CA ARG A 27 -8.10 -7.81 -11.36
C ARG A 27 -8.47 -6.39 -11.82
N ASN A 28 -9.59 -6.24 -12.52
CA ASN A 28 -10.09 -4.94 -13.01
C ASN A 28 -10.47 -3.98 -11.87
N ASP A 29 -10.97 -4.49 -10.75
CA ASP A 29 -11.33 -3.68 -9.57
C ASP A 29 -10.08 -3.16 -8.83
N MET A 30 -8.92 -3.75 -9.09
CA MET A 30 -7.64 -3.34 -8.49
C MET A 30 -6.85 -2.38 -9.38
N ILE A 31 -7.26 -2.20 -10.64
CA ILE A 31 -6.65 -1.21 -11.55
C ILE A 31 -7.06 0.21 -11.14
N ARG A 32 -8.26 0.38 -10.56
CA ARG A 32 -8.71 1.65 -9.99
C ARG A 32 -8.89 1.52 -8.48
N THR A 33 -8.18 2.35 -7.73
CA THR A 33 -8.35 2.39 -6.28
C THR A 33 -9.58 3.21 -5.89
N ALA A 34 -10.06 3.05 -4.65
CA ALA A 34 -11.11 3.90 -4.09
C ALA A 34 -10.73 5.40 -4.06
N LEU A 35 -9.43 5.72 -4.13
CA LEU A 35 -8.92 7.07 -4.25
C LEU A 35 -8.87 7.56 -5.71
N GLY A 36 -9.44 6.82 -6.67
CA GLY A 36 -9.45 7.19 -8.09
C GLY A 36 -8.08 7.11 -8.76
N SER A 37 -7.09 6.51 -8.09
CA SER A 37 -5.75 6.33 -8.65
C SER A 37 -5.70 5.11 -9.56
N HIS A 38 -4.83 5.14 -10.57
CA HIS A 38 -4.59 4.00 -11.45
C HIS A 38 -3.43 3.14 -10.95
N VAL A 39 -3.57 1.83 -11.03
CA VAL A 39 -2.52 0.86 -10.70
C VAL A 39 -2.13 0.10 -11.95
N ILE A 40 -0.85 0.18 -12.31
CA ILE A 40 -0.26 -0.57 -13.41
C ILE A 40 0.66 -1.62 -12.80
N CYS A 41 0.32 -2.90 -12.95
CA CYS A 41 1.14 -4.00 -12.47
C CYS A 41 1.10 -5.18 -13.46
N GLY A 42 2.28 -5.63 -13.87
CA GLY A 42 2.42 -6.77 -14.78
C GLY A 42 2.22 -8.14 -14.12
N ASN A 43 2.29 -8.21 -12.77
CA ASN A 43 2.20 -9.46 -12.03
C ASN A 43 0.95 -9.51 -11.14
N LYS A 44 0.10 -10.52 -11.37
CA LYS A 44 -1.17 -10.70 -10.63
C LYS A 44 -0.96 -10.94 -9.13
N THR A 45 0.02 -11.75 -8.75
CA THR A 45 0.29 -12.07 -7.33
C THR A 45 0.80 -10.84 -6.61
N LEU A 46 1.69 -10.07 -7.24
CA LEU A 46 2.23 -8.84 -6.66
C LEU A 46 1.13 -7.77 -6.44
N LEU A 47 0.16 -7.69 -7.36
CA LEU A 47 -0.99 -6.79 -7.21
C LEU A 47 -1.81 -7.07 -5.94
N TYR A 48 -2.03 -8.35 -5.59
CA TYR A 48 -2.74 -8.72 -4.36
C TYR A 48 -1.89 -8.49 -3.11
N ASP A 49 -0.59 -8.78 -3.18
CA ASP A 49 0.34 -8.58 -2.07
C ASP A 49 0.56 -7.10 -1.73
N GLU A 50 0.33 -6.19 -2.68
CA GLU A 50 0.50 -4.74 -2.52
C GLU A 50 -0.85 -4.00 -2.41
N ALA A 51 -1.97 -4.72 -2.35
CA ALA A 51 -3.28 -4.13 -2.19
C ALA A 51 -3.38 -3.33 -0.87
N PRO A 52 -4.11 -2.20 -0.81
CA PRO A 52 -4.22 -1.37 0.39
C PRO A 52 -4.64 -2.15 1.65
N GLN A 53 -5.48 -3.17 1.48
CA GLN A 53 -5.98 -4.02 2.56
C GLN A 53 -4.90 -4.92 3.19
N ALA A 54 -3.78 -5.15 2.51
CA ALA A 54 -2.64 -5.91 3.01
C ALA A 54 -1.78 -5.10 4.01
N TYR A 55 -2.00 -3.79 4.12
CA TYR A 55 -1.29 -2.89 5.02
C TYR A 55 -2.18 -2.46 6.19
N LYS A 56 -1.56 -1.95 7.26
CA LYS A 56 -2.30 -1.26 8.33
C LYS A 56 -2.75 0.12 7.84
N ASP A 57 -3.61 0.78 8.60
CA ASP A 57 -3.94 2.17 8.31
C ASP A 57 -2.73 3.08 8.62
N CYS A 58 -2.23 3.78 7.59
CA CYS A 58 -1.15 4.74 7.76
C CYS A 58 -1.58 5.95 8.60
N ALA A 59 -2.86 6.32 8.58
CA ALA A 59 -3.37 7.44 9.35
C ALA A 59 -3.25 7.18 10.86
N SER A 60 -3.52 5.94 11.30
CA SER A 60 -3.35 5.54 12.71
C SER A 60 -1.90 5.70 13.16
N ILE A 61 -0.94 5.21 12.36
CA ILE A 61 0.49 5.26 12.72
C ILE A 61 1.01 6.70 12.76
N VAL A 62 0.57 7.55 11.83
CA VAL A 62 0.89 8.98 11.87
C VAL A 62 0.25 9.64 13.09
N GLY A 63 -1.00 9.30 13.41
CA GLY A 63 -1.70 9.76 14.61
C GLY A 63 -0.92 9.47 15.87
N ASP A 64 -0.50 8.21 16.08
CA ASP A 64 0.28 7.81 17.25
C ASP A 64 1.58 8.62 17.40
N MET A 65 2.27 8.92 16.29
CA MET A 65 3.49 9.73 16.31
C MET A 65 3.23 11.22 16.58
N VAL A 66 2.09 11.75 16.13
CA VAL A 66 1.67 13.13 16.41
C VAL A 66 1.27 13.27 17.88
N ASP A 67 0.50 12.31 18.41
CA ASP A 67 0.05 12.28 19.80
C ASP A 67 1.23 12.14 20.78
N ALA A 68 2.26 11.39 20.38
CA ALA A 68 3.53 11.29 21.12
C ALA A 68 4.43 12.54 20.97
N GLY A 69 4.03 13.55 20.19
CA GLY A 69 4.80 14.78 19.97
C GLY A 69 6.08 14.58 19.16
N LEU A 70 6.21 13.47 18.42
CA LEU A 70 7.43 13.10 17.68
C LEU A 70 7.48 13.72 16.29
N VAL A 71 6.31 13.99 15.68
CA VAL A 71 6.21 14.50 14.31
C VAL A 71 5.14 15.58 14.19
N LYS A 72 5.29 16.43 13.17
CA LYS A 72 4.27 17.38 12.73
C LYS A 72 3.84 17.05 11.31
N ILE A 73 2.53 17.00 11.06
CA ILE A 73 1.99 16.79 9.72
C ILE A 73 2.26 18.04 8.88
N ILE A 74 2.95 17.86 7.75
CA ILE A 74 3.24 18.95 6.79
C ILE A 74 2.29 18.90 5.59
N ALA A 75 2.02 17.70 5.08
CA ALA A 75 1.16 17.50 3.92
C ALA A 75 0.57 16.10 3.88
N LYS A 76 -0.55 15.94 3.17
CA LYS A 76 -1.14 14.65 2.81
C LYS A 76 -1.13 14.51 1.30
N LEU A 77 -0.51 13.45 0.80
CA LEU A 77 -0.43 13.16 -0.63
C LEU A 77 -1.49 12.13 -1.02
N ARG A 78 -2.12 12.34 -2.18
CA ARG A 78 -3.05 11.38 -2.78
C ARG A 78 -2.39 10.78 -4.04
N PRO A 79 -2.22 9.45 -4.12
CA PRO A 79 -1.63 8.85 -5.31
C PRO A 79 -2.56 9.02 -6.51
N VAL A 80 -1.98 9.30 -7.67
CA VAL A 80 -2.71 9.38 -8.96
C VAL A 80 -2.40 8.16 -9.83
N LEU A 81 -1.14 7.73 -9.81
CA LEU A 81 -0.64 6.56 -10.52
C LEU A 81 0.29 5.75 -9.62
N THR A 82 0.10 4.44 -9.59
CA THR A 82 0.96 3.49 -8.90
C THR A 82 1.48 2.49 -9.92
N PHE A 83 2.78 2.56 -10.21
CA PHE A 83 3.45 1.62 -11.11
C PHE A 83 4.22 0.58 -10.29
N LYS A 84 3.94 -0.70 -10.54
CA LYS A 84 4.55 -1.83 -9.82
C LYS A 84 5.09 -2.85 -10.80
N THR A 85 6.41 -2.98 -10.85
CA THR A 85 7.12 -3.97 -11.66
C THR A 85 7.81 -5.00 -10.76
N ASN A 86 8.12 -6.17 -11.33
CA ASN A 86 8.81 -7.24 -10.62
C ASN A 86 10.32 -7.04 -10.49
N GLY A 87 10.85 -5.86 -10.80
CA GLY A 87 12.30 -5.62 -10.83
C GLY A 87 13.02 -6.15 -12.07
N ASP A 88 12.34 -6.95 -12.91
CA ASP A 88 12.85 -7.35 -14.22
C ASP A 88 12.75 -6.17 -15.19
N CYS A 89 13.82 -5.39 -15.27
CA CYS A 89 14.06 -4.46 -16.35
C CYS A 89 14.81 -5.24 -17.45
N SER A 90 14.12 -6.06 -18.23
CA SER A 90 14.70 -6.62 -19.45
C SER A 90 14.63 -5.55 -20.53
N SER A 91 15.77 -4.90 -20.77
CA SER A 91 16.07 -4.15 -22.00
C SER A 91 16.05 -5.07 -23.21
#